data_AF-A0A547Q7L6-F1
#
_entry.id   AF-A0A547Q7L6-F1
#
_cell.length_a   1.000
_cell.length_b   1.000
_cell.length_c   1.000
_cell.angle_alpha   90.00
_cell.angle_beta   90.00
_cell.angle_gamma   90.00
#
_symmetry.space_group_name_H-M   'P 1'
#
loop_
_entity.id
_entity.type
_entity.pdbx_description
1 polymer ?
#
loop_
_entity_poly.entity_id
_entity_poly.type
_entity_poly.pdbx_seq_one_letter_code
_entity_poly.pdbx_strand_id
1 'polypeptide(L)'
;MKVSIERNALLRAVARAQSVVERRNTIPILSNVLIEADGDEIQFRATDLDIEVVDKAPAKVERAGSTTVNAVLFHEIIRKLPDGALVNLSEDGASGRLDVHAGRSSFHLATLPRQDFPVMQTGDYQANFNAPAPVLRRLFDKSKFAISTEETRYYLNGVYMHVAEGESGRVLRCVATDGHRLARIDAGLPENAETMPGVIVPRKAVGELRKLLDDDEAEIAVSVSETKIRFATPDITLTTKVIDGTFPDYHRVIPANNTRKLEVDASDFAHAVDRVATVSSERSRAVKLQIEEDKLTLSVKAPDSGNAEEELVVAYGDEPLEIGFNAKYLLEIAGQVDRENAVFLFNSPGDPTLVREGSDTSAVYVVMPMRV
;
A
#
# COMPACT_ATOMS: atom_id res chain seq x y z
N MET A 1 -4.20 32.57 14.78
CA MET A 1 -3.67 31.39 15.52
C MET A 1 -2.36 31.74 16.26
N LYS A 2 -2.02 31.09 17.39
CA LYS A 2 -0.67 31.13 18.01
C LYS A 2 -0.39 29.85 18.81
N VAL A 3 0.62 29.08 18.40
CA VAL A 3 0.90 27.72 18.90
C VAL A 3 2.40 27.48 19.05
N SER A 4 2.80 26.72 20.06
CA SER A 4 4.15 26.14 20.18
C SER A 4 4.07 24.60 20.17
N ILE A 5 4.88 23.96 19.33
CA ILE A 5 4.93 22.49 19.18
C ILE A 5 6.38 22.02 19.02
N GLU A 6 6.70 20.84 19.54
CA GLU A 6 7.99 20.22 19.32
C GLU A 6 8.21 19.86 17.84
N ARG A 7 9.40 20.13 17.32
CA ARG A 7 9.74 19.86 15.92
C ARG A 7 9.40 18.43 15.49
N ASN A 8 9.71 17.42 16.30
CA ASN A 8 9.55 16.02 15.89
C ASN A 8 8.07 15.63 15.79
N ALA A 9 7.21 16.13 16.68
CA ALA A 9 5.77 15.96 16.58
C ALA A 9 5.23 16.64 15.31
N LEU A 10 5.63 17.89 15.09
CA LEU A 10 5.22 18.67 13.91
C LEU A 10 5.71 18.02 12.60
N LEU A 11 6.95 17.53 12.55
CA LEU A 11 7.53 16.92 11.36
C LEU A 11 6.77 15.64 10.97
N ARG A 12 6.42 14.80 11.95
CA ARG A 12 5.66 13.57 11.71
C ARG A 12 4.28 13.88 11.13
N ALA A 13 3.54 14.81 11.75
CA ALA A 13 2.19 15.15 11.31
C ALA A 13 2.19 15.81 9.91
N VAL A 14 3.13 16.73 9.65
CA VAL A 14 3.21 17.41 8.35
C VAL A 14 3.72 16.47 7.25
N ALA A 15 4.59 15.50 7.54
CA ALA A 15 5.03 14.50 6.56
C ALA A 15 3.85 13.64 6.05
N ARG A 16 2.93 13.27 6.94
CA ARG A 16 1.71 12.51 6.61
C ARG A 16 0.70 13.35 5.83
N ALA A 17 0.51 14.60 6.21
CA ALA A 17 -0.32 15.52 5.44
C ALA A 17 0.27 15.77 4.04
N GLN A 18 1.59 15.98 3.94
CA GLN A 18 2.29 16.26 2.68
C GLN A 18 2.16 15.12 1.67
N SER A 19 2.12 13.86 2.11
CA SER A 19 2.10 12.72 1.18
C SER A 19 0.78 12.50 0.46
N VAL A 20 -0.33 13.02 0.99
CA VAL A 20 -1.62 13.03 0.28
C VAL A 20 -1.63 14.06 -0.84
N VAL A 21 -0.88 15.16 -0.68
CA VAL A 21 -0.83 16.26 -1.66
C VAL A 21 -0.18 15.82 -2.96
N GLU A 22 -0.90 15.99 -4.07
CA GLU A 22 -0.36 15.76 -5.41
C GLU A 22 0.73 16.76 -5.77
N ARG A 23 1.81 16.27 -6.40
CA ARG A 23 2.94 17.14 -6.81
C ARG A 23 2.55 18.16 -7.88
N ARG A 24 1.56 17.83 -8.70
CA ARG A 24 1.05 18.67 -9.78
C ARG A 24 -0.44 18.93 -9.55
N ASN A 25 -0.74 20.03 -8.87
CA ASN A 25 -2.11 20.50 -8.65
C ASN A 25 -2.36 21.79 -9.43
N THR A 26 -3.46 21.83 -10.18
CA THR A 26 -3.95 23.06 -10.84
C THR A 26 -4.77 23.93 -9.88
N ILE A 27 -5.29 23.35 -8.80
CA ILE A 27 -6.06 24.04 -7.75
C ILE A 27 -5.12 24.34 -6.57
N PRO A 28 -4.74 25.61 -6.32
CA PRO A 28 -3.71 25.94 -5.33
C PRO A 28 -3.99 25.46 -3.91
N ILE A 29 -5.25 25.52 -3.44
CA ILE A 29 -5.62 25.13 -2.08
C ILE A 29 -5.35 23.65 -1.78
N LEU A 30 -5.39 22.77 -2.79
CA LEU A 30 -5.08 21.35 -2.65
C LEU A 30 -3.58 21.08 -2.50
N SER A 31 -2.73 22.09 -2.73
CA SER A 31 -1.30 22.03 -2.40
C SER A 31 -1.01 22.39 -0.95
N ASN A 32 -2.03 22.85 -0.21
CA ASN A 32 -1.88 23.27 1.17
C ASN A 32 -2.29 22.15 2.14
N VAL A 33 -1.72 22.22 3.34
CA VAL A 33 -2.24 21.57 4.54
C VAL A 33 -3.06 22.60 5.31
N LEU A 34 -4.27 22.23 5.73
CA LEU A 34 -5.06 22.98 6.70
C LEU A 34 -4.52 22.69 8.10
N ILE A 35 -4.23 23.76 8.83
CA ILE A 35 -3.76 23.73 10.21
C ILE A 35 -4.87 24.31 11.07
N GLU A 36 -5.29 23.57 12.08
CA GLU A 36 -6.31 24.00 13.04
C GLU A 36 -5.75 23.79 14.44
N ALA A 37 -5.80 24.81 15.29
CA ALA A 37 -5.32 24.71 16.67
C ALA A 37 -6.43 25.15 17.61
N ASP A 38 -6.74 24.29 18.58
CA ASP A 38 -7.77 24.52 19.60
C ASP A 38 -7.45 23.68 20.84
N GLY A 39 -7.82 24.19 22.02
CA GLY A 39 -7.52 23.52 23.30
C GLY A 39 -6.01 23.28 23.51
N ASP A 40 -5.63 22.01 23.63
CA ASP A 40 -4.25 21.52 23.81
C ASP A 40 -3.73 20.73 22.60
N GLU A 41 -4.40 20.84 21.45
CA GLU A 41 -4.10 20.09 20.24
C GLU A 41 -3.93 20.99 19.01
N ILE A 42 -3.15 20.49 18.06
CA ILE A 42 -3.07 21.00 16.69
C ILE A 42 -3.38 19.87 15.72
N GLN A 43 -4.22 20.17 14.74
CA GLN A 43 -4.68 19.26 13.70
C GLN A 43 -4.13 19.69 12.34
N PHE A 44 -3.66 18.72 11.57
CA PHE A 44 -3.20 18.87 10.20
C PHE A 44 -4.11 18.06 9.28
N ARG A 45 -4.71 18.73 8.30
CA ARG A 45 -5.59 18.10 7.32
C ARG A 45 -5.08 18.34 5.90
N ALA A 46 -4.97 17.28 5.11
CA ALA A 46 -4.61 17.35 3.70
C ALA A 46 -5.52 16.44 2.87
N THR A 47 -5.82 16.84 1.65
CA THR A 47 -6.67 16.05 0.75
C THR A 47 -6.36 16.33 -0.71
N ASP A 48 -6.57 15.33 -1.55
CA ASP A 48 -6.61 15.40 -3.02
C ASP A 48 -8.04 15.26 -3.57
N LEU A 49 -9.06 15.40 -2.69
CA LEU A 49 -10.50 15.16 -2.93
C LEU A 49 -10.95 13.70 -2.95
N ASP A 50 -10.04 12.74 -3.07
CA ASP A 50 -10.33 11.30 -3.03
C ASP A 50 -9.85 10.65 -1.72
N ILE A 51 -8.79 11.20 -1.14
CA ILE A 51 -8.17 10.81 0.11
C ILE A 51 -8.08 12.04 1.01
N GLU A 52 -8.43 11.90 2.27
CA GLU A 52 -8.20 12.89 3.33
C GLU A 52 -7.39 12.22 4.45
N VAL A 53 -6.32 12.87 4.87
CA VAL A 53 -5.62 12.54 6.11
C VAL A 53 -5.84 13.68 7.09
N VAL A 54 -6.21 13.29 8.31
CA VAL A 54 -6.26 14.14 9.48
C VAL A 54 -5.30 13.57 10.51
N ASP A 55 -4.34 14.39 10.95
CA ASP A 55 -3.36 14.03 11.98
C ASP A 55 -3.43 15.04 13.12
N LYS A 56 -3.38 14.56 14.36
CA LYS A 56 -3.45 15.37 15.58
C LYS A 56 -2.17 15.21 16.37
N ALA A 57 -1.71 16.32 16.93
CA ALA A 57 -0.57 16.32 17.83
C ALA A 57 -0.83 17.23 19.03
N PRO A 58 -0.29 16.89 20.22
CA PRO A 58 -0.33 17.77 21.37
C PRO A 58 0.49 19.04 21.08
N ALA A 59 -0.05 20.19 21.44
CA ALA A 59 0.63 21.46 21.27
C ALA A 59 0.19 22.49 22.32
N LYS A 60 1.07 23.43 22.64
CA LYS A 60 0.72 24.56 23.50
C LYS A 60 0.02 25.63 22.67
N VAL A 61 -1.31 25.67 22.72
CA VAL A 61 -2.12 26.68 22.02
C VAL A 61 -2.30 27.90 22.92
N GLU A 62 -1.69 29.03 22.55
CA GLU A 62 -1.90 30.31 23.25
C GLU A 62 -3.11 31.07 22.69
N ARG A 63 -3.39 30.87 21.40
CA ARG A 63 -4.55 31.45 20.72
C ARG A 63 -5.03 30.49 19.65
N ALA A 64 -6.25 30.00 19.83
CA ALA A 64 -6.93 29.16 18.85
C ALA A 64 -7.00 29.85 17.48
N GLY A 65 -7.15 29.05 16.43
CA GLY A 65 -7.35 29.53 15.08
C GLY A 65 -6.93 28.51 14.03
N SER A 66 -7.03 28.92 12.77
CA SER A 66 -6.75 28.03 11.66
C SER A 66 -6.21 28.78 10.46
N THR A 67 -5.40 28.12 9.66
CA THR A 67 -4.86 28.66 8.41
C THR A 67 -4.50 27.52 7.47
N THR A 68 -4.13 27.83 6.22
CA THR A 68 -3.59 26.84 5.30
C THR A 68 -2.23 27.29 4.77
N VAL A 69 -1.31 26.36 4.58
CA VAL A 69 0.02 26.65 4.01
C VAL A 69 0.47 25.54 3.08
N ASN A 70 1.32 25.85 2.11
CA ASN A 70 1.85 24.86 1.17
C ASN A 70 2.54 23.70 1.92
N ALA A 71 2.01 22.49 1.78
CA ALA A 71 2.41 21.34 2.59
C ALA A 71 3.87 20.92 2.34
N VAL A 72 4.31 20.94 1.07
CA VAL A 72 5.67 20.55 0.68
C VAL A 72 6.69 21.54 1.22
N LEU A 73 6.44 22.85 1.04
CA LEU A 73 7.33 23.90 1.54
C LEU A 73 7.39 23.87 3.07
N PHE A 74 6.25 23.72 3.74
CA PHE A 74 6.18 23.67 5.20
C PHE A 74 6.94 22.46 5.76
N HIS A 75 6.73 21.26 5.18
CA HIS A 75 7.48 20.05 5.51
C HIS A 75 8.99 20.27 5.37
N GLU A 76 9.45 20.83 4.24
CA GLU A 76 10.88 21.07 3.98
C GLU A 76 11.51 22.05 4.96
N ILE A 77 10.76 23.06 5.40
CA ILE A 77 11.21 24.00 6.45
C ILE A 77 11.41 23.24 7.75
N ILE A 78 10.38 22.53 8.24
CA ILE A 78 10.42 21.81 9.51
C ILE A 78 11.54 20.77 9.53
N ARG A 79 11.70 20.01 8.44
CA ARG A 79 12.75 18.99 8.27
C ARG A 79 14.16 19.58 8.43
N LYS A 80 14.38 20.82 8.00
CA LYS A 80 15.68 21.51 8.08
C LYS A 80 15.92 22.24 9.40
N LEU A 81 14.92 22.33 10.28
CA LEU A 81 15.12 22.88 11.62
C LEU A 81 16.01 21.94 12.46
N PRO A 82 16.75 22.47 13.46
CA PRO A 82 17.55 21.65 14.37
C PRO A 82 16.70 20.67 15.18
N ASP A 83 17.24 19.49 15.49
CA ASP A 83 16.59 18.52 16.37
C ASP A 83 16.33 19.11 17.77
N GLY A 84 15.21 18.74 18.38
CA GLY A 84 14.79 19.25 19.69
C GLY A 84 14.29 20.70 19.69
N ALA A 85 14.21 21.36 18.54
CA ALA A 85 13.68 22.72 18.46
C ALA A 85 12.19 22.81 18.83
N LEU A 86 11.83 23.84 19.58
CA LEU A 86 10.44 24.27 19.77
C LEU A 86 10.06 25.20 18.61
N VAL A 87 9.01 24.84 17.87
CA VAL A 87 8.51 25.59 16.72
C VAL A 87 7.30 26.41 17.13
N ASN A 88 7.38 27.72 16.94
CA ASN A 88 6.28 28.65 17.18
C ASN A 88 5.61 29.00 15.85
N LEU A 89 4.30 28.80 15.79
CA LEU A 89 3.44 29.12 14.66
C LEU A 89 2.54 30.30 15.06
N SER A 90 2.55 31.38 14.29
CA SER A 90 1.73 32.57 14.54
C SER A 90 1.08 33.04 13.26
N GLU A 91 -0.21 33.32 13.32
CA GLU A 91 -0.99 33.89 12.23
C GLU A 91 -1.96 34.90 12.84
N ASP A 92 -2.02 36.11 12.30
CA ASP A 92 -2.73 37.25 12.88
C ASP A 92 -3.96 37.71 12.07
N GLY A 93 -4.35 37.01 11.02
CA GLY A 93 -5.50 37.29 10.16
C GLY A 93 -5.28 38.47 9.20
N ALA A 94 -4.50 39.46 9.59
CA ALA A 94 -4.30 40.70 8.86
C ALA A 94 -3.26 40.57 7.74
N SER A 95 -2.23 39.75 7.94
CA SER A 95 -1.10 39.62 7.01
C SER A 95 -1.33 38.62 5.87
N GLY A 96 -2.29 37.70 6.03
CA GLY A 96 -2.43 36.55 5.12
C GLY A 96 -1.20 35.66 5.09
N ARG A 97 -0.46 35.59 6.20
CA ARG A 97 0.78 34.82 6.34
C ARG A 97 0.82 34.03 7.64
N LEU A 98 1.47 32.87 7.57
CA LEU A 98 1.87 32.08 8.74
C LEU A 98 3.34 32.35 9.04
N ASP A 99 3.62 32.87 10.22
CA ASP A 99 4.95 33.03 10.76
C ASP A 99 5.40 31.74 11.44
N VAL A 100 6.57 31.24 11.04
CA VAL A 100 7.19 30.04 11.60
C VAL A 100 8.53 30.44 12.22
N HIS A 101 8.64 30.30 13.54
CA HIS A 101 9.83 30.67 14.30
C HIS A 101 10.40 29.47 15.08
N ALA A 102 11.69 29.22 14.93
CA ALA A 102 12.40 28.23 15.74
C ALA A 102 13.83 28.72 16.00
N GLY A 103 14.16 29.00 17.27
CA GLY A 103 15.43 29.62 17.62
C GLY A 103 15.65 30.95 16.91
N ARG A 104 16.68 31.03 16.05
CA ARG A 104 17.04 32.23 15.27
C ARG A 104 16.49 32.22 13.85
N SER A 105 15.74 31.20 13.47
CA SER A 105 15.12 31.07 12.15
C SER A 105 13.71 31.67 12.16
N SER A 106 13.38 32.42 11.10
CA SER A 106 12.05 33.00 10.89
C SER A 106 11.66 32.84 9.42
N PHE A 107 10.47 32.31 9.18
CA PHE A 107 9.86 32.16 7.86
C PHE A 107 8.47 32.78 7.87
N HIS A 108 8.07 33.37 6.75
CA HIS A 108 6.74 33.96 6.57
C HIS A 108 6.11 33.33 5.34
N LEU A 109 5.12 32.46 5.54
CA LEU A 109 4.52 31.66 4.47
C LEU A 109 3.19 32.27 4.04
N ALA A 110 2.98 32.41 2.73
CA ALA A 110 1.68 32.82 2.22
C ALA A 110 0.60 31.77 2.57
N THR A 111 -0.55 32.25 3.03
CA THR A 111 -1.68 31.39 3.41
C THR A 111 -2.84 31.55 2.45
N LEU A 112 -3.71 30.56 2.38
CA LEU A 112 -5.03 30.70 1.77
C LEU A 112 -6.12 30.57 2.84
N PRO A 113 -7.29 31.22 2.65
CA PRO A 113 -8.40 31.15 3.60
C PRO A 113 -8.86 29.71 3.86
N ARG A 114 -9.12 29.38 5.13
CA ARG A 114 -9.66 28.07 5.53
C ARG A 114 -10.94 27.69 4.79
N GLN A 115 -11.82 28.66 4.55
CA GLN A 115 -13.13 28.44 3.93
C GLN A 115 -13.03 27.89 2.49
N ASP A 116 -11.87 28.06 1.84
CA ASP A 116 -11.61 27.52 0.51
C ASP A 116 -11.11 26.07 0.57
N PHE A 117 -10.74 25.58 1.76
CA PHE A 117 -10.26 24.22 1.95
C PHE A 117 -11.45 23.25 1.88
N PRO A 118 -11.37 22.20 1.05
CA PRO A 118 -12.48 21.27 0.87
C PRO A 118 -12.79 20.50 2.17
N VAL A 119 -14.07 20.28 2.41
CA VAL A 119 -14.55 19.46 3.52
C VAL A 119 -14.98 18.11 2.98
N MET A 120 -14.32 17.03 3.39
CA MET A 120 -14.81 15.69 3.12
C MET A 120 -16.02 15.43 4.02
N GLN A 121 -17.21 15.25 3.43
CA GLN A 121 -18.41 14.95 4.20
C GLN A 121 -18.26 13.60 4.91
N THR A 122 -18.64 13.57 6.19
CA THR A 122 -18.83 12.32 6.92
C THR A 122 -20.04 11.59 6.35
N GLY A 123 -19.90 10.30 6.06
CA GLY A 123 -21.00 9.45 5.62
C GLY A 123 -21.35 8.41 6.68
N ASP A 124 -22.52 7.81 6.53
CA ASP A 124 -22.88 6.62 7.30
C ASP A 124 -22.04 5.43 6.81
N TYR A 125 -21.61 4.59 7.76
CA TYR A 125 -20.81 3.40 7.50
C TYR A 125 -21.63 2.15 7.83
N GLN A 126 -21.74 1.22 6.88
CA GLN A 126 -22.46 -0.05 7.06
C GLN A 126 -21.77 -1.02 8.03
N ALA A 127 -20.44 -0.96 8.12
CA ALA A 127 -19.66 -1.80 9.03
C ALA A 127 -18.62 -0.96 9.77
N ASN A 128 -18.47 -1.25 11.07
CA ASN A 128 -17.46 -0.63 11.94
C ASN A 128 -16.85 -1.74 12.80
N PHE A 129 -15.54 -1.93 12.68
CA PHE A 129 -14.82 -2.96 13.42
C PHE A 129 -13.41 -2.48 13.77
N ASN A 130 -12.77 -3.21 14.67
CA ASN A 130 -11.37 -2.97 15.04
C ASN A 130 -10.49 -4.10 14.50
N ALA A 131 -9.30 -3.77 14.02
CA ALA A 131 -8.33 -4.76 13.57
C ALA A 131 -6.91 -4.37 14.04
N PRO A 132 -6.10 -5.32 14.53
CA PRO A 132 -4.70 -5.04 14.85
C PRO A 132 -3.93 -4.54 13.62
N ALA A 133 -3.07 -3.53 13.80
CA ALA A 133 -2.29 -2.97 12.72
C ALA A 133 -1.45 -4.02 11.97
N PRO A 134 -0.80 -5.02 12.62
CA PRO A 134 -0.09 -6.08 11.92
C PRO A 134 -0.96 -6.92 10.97
N VAL A 135 -2.24 -7.11 11.31
CA VAL A 135 -3.19 -7.88 10.49
C VAL A 135 -3.53 -7.13 9.21
N LEU A 136 -3.91 -5.85 9.34
CA LEU A 136 -4.17 -4.99 8.17
C LEU A 136 -2.89 -4.82 7.33
N ARG A 137 -1.74 -4.65 7.98
CA ARG A 137 -0.46 -4.48 7.29
C ARG A 137 -0.14 -5.71 6.45
N ARG A 138 -0.32 -6.92 7.01
CA ARG A 138 -0.15 -8.17 6.25
C ARG A 138 -1.09 -8.22 5.03
N LEU A 139 -2.38 -7.93 5.22
CA LEU A 139 -3.38 -7.96 4.14
C LEU A 139 -3.02 -7.02 2.98
N PHE A 140 -2.61 -5.79 3.27
CA PHE A 140 -2.28 -4.79 2.25
C PHE A 140 -0.87 -4.96 1.68
N ASP A 141 0.15 -5.22 2.50
CA ASP A 141 1.53 -5.35 2.01
C ASP A 141 1.72 -6.59 1.14
N LYS A 142 1.12 -7.74 1.51
CA LYS A 142 1.18 -8.96 0.70
C LYS A 142 0.29 -8.93 -0.53
N SER A 143 -0.59 -7.94 -0.70
CA SER A 143 -1.42 -7.81 -1.91
C SER A 143 -1.00 -6.67 -2.86
N LYS A 144 -0.43 -5.58 -2.34
CA LYS A 144 -0.25 -4.33 -3.10
C LYS A 144 0.60 -4.43 -4.37
N PHE A 145 1.53 -5.37 -4.43
CA PHE A 145 2.42 -5.52 -5.58
C PHE A 145 1.67 -5.98 -6.84
N ALA A 146 0.53 -6.66 -6.66
CA ALA A 146 -0.32 -7.15 -7.73
C ALA A 146 -1.37 -6.11 -8.18
N ILE A 147 -1.39 -4.89 -7.64
CA ILE A 147 -2.31 -3.83 -8.08
C ILE A 147 -1.91 -3.35 -9.47
N SER A 148 -2.90 -3.20 -10.36
CA SER A 148 -2.68 -2.63 -11.70
C SER A 148 -2.21 -1.17 -11.64
N THR A 149 -1.42 -0.80 -12.64
CA THR A 149 -1.05 0.60 -12.88
C THR A 149 -1.65 1.15 -14.17
N GLU A 150 -2.51 0.38 -14.83
CA GLU A 150 -3.15 0.75 -16.09
C GLU A 150 -4.44 1.54 -15.83
N GLU A 151 -4.58 2.70 -16.46
CA GLU A 151 -5.74 3.57 -16.27
C GLU A 151 -7.02 3.02 -16.92
N THR A 152 -6.90 2.21 -17.97
CA THR A 152 -8.05 1.65 -18.72
C THR A 152 -8.84 0.62 -17.92
N ARG A 153 -8.19 -0.07 -16.98
CA ARG A 153 -8.79 -1.09 -16.10
C ARG A 153 -8.82 -0.58 -14.67
N TYR A 154 -9.42 0.60 -14.47
CA TYR A 154 -9.40 1.31 -13.19
C TYR A 154 -9.90 0.50 -11.98
N TYR A 155 -10.82 -0.45 -12.16
CA TYR A 155 -11.30 -1.36 -11.10
C TYR A 155 -10.22 -2.34 -10.60
N LEU A 156 -9.07 -2.44 -11.28
CA LEU A 156 -7.88 -3.16 -10.85
C LEU A 156 -6.84 -2.27 -10.16
N ASN A 157 -7.07 -0.96 -10.08
CA ASN A 157 -6.13 0.01 -9.51
C ASN A 157 -6.28 0.16 -7.98
N GLY A 158 -6.63 -0.93 -7.31
CA GLY A 158 -6.78 -1.00 -5.87
C GLY A 158 -6.77 -2.43 -5.34
N VAL A 159 -6.97 -2.57 -4.04
CA VAL A 159 -7.11 -3.85 -3.33
C VAL A 159 -8.58 -4.07 -3.01
N TYR A 160 -9.14 -5.17 -3.47
CA TYR A 160 -10.50 -5.57 -3.14
C TYR A 160 -10.54 -6.21 -1.75
N MET A 161 -11.15 -5.50 -0.80
CA MET A 161 -11.33 -5.93 0.58
C MET A 161 -12.79 -6.33 0.80
N HIS A 162 -13.04 -7.58 1.20
CA HIS A 162 -14.39 -8.10 1.39
C HIS A 162 -14.43 -9.25 2.40
N VAL A 163 -15.63 -9.59 2.88
CA VAL A 163 -15.85 -10.83 3.64
C VAL A 163 -15.96 -12.01 2.68
N ALA A 164 -15.26 -13.09 2.96
CA ALA A 164 -15.24 -14.31 2.15
C ALA A 164 -15.36 -15.56 3.01
N GLU A 165 -15.62 -16.70 2.39
CA GLU A 165 -15.42 -18.01 3.01
C GLU A 165 -13.94 -18.43 2.87
N GLY A 166 -13.34 -18.83 3.98
CA GLY A 166 -12.03 -19.47 4.07
C GLY A 166 -12.14 -20.90 4.58
N GLU A 167 -11.01 -21.58 4.78
CA GLU A 167 -10.99 -22.99 5.19
C GLU A 167 -11.60 -23.24 6.57
N SER A 168 -11.45 -22.28 7.50
CA SER A 168 -11.91 -22.38 8.90
C SER A 168 -13.14 -21.52 9.19
N GLY A 169 -13.84 -21.05 8.16
CA GLY A 169 -15.01 -20.17 8.27
C GLY A 169 -14.82 -18.83 7.57
N ARG A 170 -15.64 -17.84 7.93
CA ARG A 170 -15.59 -16.51 7.30
C ARG A 170 -14.31 -15.76 7.65
N VAL A 171 -13.76 -15.05 6.67
CA VAL A 171 -12.49 -14.32 6.75
C VAL A 171 -12.63 -12.91 6.20
N LEU A 172 -11.75 -12.01 6.65
CA LEU A 172 -11.49 -10.76 5.96
C LEU A 172 -10.44 -11.04 4.87
N ARG A 173 -10.79 -10.77 3.61
CA ARG A 173 -9.94 -11.08 2.45
C ARG A 173 -9.59 -9.83 1.67
N CYS A 174 -8.30 -9.72 1.34
CA CYS A 174 -7.78 -8.73 0.39
C CYS A 174 -7.30 -9.43 -0.89
N VAL A 175 -7.74 -8.93 -2.05
CA VAL A 175 -7.35 -9.43 -3.38
C VAL A 175 -6.85 -8.29 -4.24
N ALA A 176 -5.73 -8.49 -4.94
CA ALA A 176 -5.22 -7.56 -5.94
C ALA A 176 -4.77 -8.33 -7.19
N THR A 177 -5.00 -7.75 -8.37
CA THR A 177 -4.56 -8.33 -9.65
C THR A 177 -4.38 -7.25 -10.71
N ASP A 178 -3.42 -7.45 -11.60
CA ASP A 178 -3.19 -6.64 -12.81
C ASP A 178 -3.63 -7.39 -14.09
N GLY A 179 -4.22 -8.57 -13.93
CA GLY A 179 -4.60 -9.49 -15.00
C GLY A 179 -3.48 -10.44 -15.46
N HIS A 180 -2.24 -10.24 -15.01
CA HIS A 180 -1.12 -11.16 -15.26
C HIS A 180 -0.70 -11.94 -14.01
N ARG A 181 -1.07 -11.43 -12.84
CA ARG A 181 -0.81 -12.05 -11.54
C ARG A 181 -1.86 -11.61 -10.55
N LEU A 182 -1.99 -12.38 -9.48
CA LEU A 182 -2.97 -12.14 -8.43
C LEU A 182 -2.37 -12.47 -7.06
N ALA A 183 -2.76 -11.71 -6.05
CA ALA A 183 -2.49 -12.00 -4.64
C ALA A 183 -3.83 -12.05 -3.90
N ARG A 184 -4.05 -13.10 -3.10
CA ARG A 184 -5.22 -13.31 -2.25
C ARG A 184 -4.76 -13.61 -0.83
N ILE A 185 -5.06 -12.70 0.09
CA ILE A 185 -4.59 -12.75 1.46
C ILE A 185 -5.81 -12.75 2.38
N ASP A 186 -5.83 -13.70 3.32
CA ASP A 186 -6.90 -13.87 4.29
C ASP A 186 -6.38 -13.57 5.70
N ALA A 187 -7.28 -13.05 6.51
CA ALA A 187 -7.14 -12.91 7.96
C ALA A 187 -8.43 -13.36 8.64
N GLY A 188 -8.36 -13.70 9.93
CA GLY A 188 -9.56 -13.94 10.73
C GLY A 188 -10.52 -12.76 10.63
N LEU A 189 -11.81 -13.04 10.50
CA LEU A 189 -12.83 -11.99 10.40
C LEU A 189 -12.95 -11.26 11.75
N PRO A 190 -12.71 -9.94 11.81
CA PRO A 190 -12.95 -9.17 13.02
C PRO A 190 -14.43 -9.14 13.39
N GLU A 191 -14.72 -9.02 14.68
CA GLU A 191 -16.09 -8.82 15.17
C GLU A 191 -16.70 -7.55 14.54
N ASN A 192 -17.97 -7.61 14.13
CA ASN A 192 -18.72 -6.54 13.47
C ASN A 192 -18.30 -6.23 12.01
N ALA A 193 -17.44 -7.06 11.40
CA ALA A 193 -17.09 -6.95 9.99
C ALA A 193 -18.03 -7.75 9.06
N GLU A 194 -18.97 -8.54 9.58
CA GLU A 194 -19.79 -9.51 8.83
C GLU A 194 -20.63 -8.90 7.71
N THR A 195 -21.12 -7.68 7.92
CA THR A 195 -22.01 -6.96 7.01
C THR A 195 -21.26 -5.96 6.12
N MET A 196 -19.93 -6.01 6.13
CA MET A 196 -19.10 -5.09 5.36
C MET A 196 -19.34 -5.29 3.85
N PRO A 197 -19.65 -4.22 3.10
CA PRO A 197 -19.69 -4.31 1.64
C PRO A 197 -18.29 -4.60 1.10
N GLY A 198 -18.21 -5.35 -0.01
CA GLY A 198 -16.93 -5.51 -0.71
C GLY A 198 -16.53 -4.18 -1.34
N VAL A 199 -15.33 -3.69 -1.04
CA VAL A 199 -14.84 -2.40 -1.51
C VAL A 199 -13.47 -2.50 -2.15
N ILE A 200 -13.19 -1.66 -3.15
CA ILE A 200 -11.89 -1.59 -3.81
C ILE A 200 -11.14 -0.36 -3.25
N VAL A 201 -10.17 -0.61 -2.38
CA VAL A 201 -9.34 0.43 -1.74
C VAL A 201 -8.30 0.93 -2.75
N PRO A 202 -8.30 2.22 -3.14
CA PRO A 202 -7.41 2.73 -4.18
C PRO A 202 -5.93 2.55 -3.85
N ARG A 203 -5.09 2.31 -4.87
CA ARG A 203 -3.64 2.11 -4.72
C ARG A 203 -2.95 3.20 -3.89
N LYS A 204 -3.32 4.46 -4.10
CA LYS A 204 -2.74 5.59 -3.35
C LYS A 204 -3.09 5.51 -1.87
N ALA A 205 -4.34 5.17 -1.54
CA ALA A 205 -4.78 4.99 -0.15
C ALA A 205 -4.06 3.81 0.52
N VAL A 206 -3.82 2.71 -0.21
CA VAL A 206 -3.00 1.58 0.29
C VAL A 206 -1.58 2.03 0.65
N GLY A 207 -0.99 2.90 -0.17
CA GLY A 207 0.34 3.49 0.10
C GLY A 207 0.36 4.37 1.35
N GLU A 208 -0.67 5.19 1.56
CA GLU A 208 -0.79 6.06 2.73
C GLU A 208 -1.13 5.28 4.01
N LEU A 209 -1.98 4.25 3.90
CA LEU A 209 -2.36 3.39 5.00
C LEU A 209 -1.14 2.76 5.68
N ARG A 210 -0.11 2.39 4.92
CA ARG A 210 1.11 1.78 5.49
C ARG A 210 1.72 2.61 6.63
N LYS A 211 1.69 3.94 6.53
CA LYS A 211 2.24 4.85 7.57
C LYS A 211 1.38 4.90 8.84
N LEU A 212 0.09 4.57 8.72
CA LEU A 212 -0.81 4.43 9.86
C LEU A 212 -0.55 3.10 10.59
N LEU A 213 -0.05 2.09 9.88
CA LEU A 213 0.15 0.73 10.37
C LEU A 213 1.58 0.44 10.85
N ASP A 214 2.36 1.48 11.17
CA ASP A 214 3.77 1.33 11.59
C ASP A 214 3.92 0.86 13.05
N ASP A 215 2.92 1.07 13.90
CA ASP A 215 2.92 0.63 15.30
C ASP A 215 2.24 -0.74 15.44
N ASP A 216 3.00 -1.75 15.90
CA ASP A 216 2.54 -3.14 16.01
C ASP A 216 1.49 -3.34 17.12
N GLU A 217 1.47 -2.47 18.12
CA GLU A 217 0.52 -2.53 19.24
C GLU A 217 -0.77 -1.75 18.95
N ALA A 218 -0.82 -1.02 17.83
CA ALA A 218 -1.96 -0.19 17.48
C ALA A 218 -3.17 -1.05 17.04
N GLU A 219 -4.33 -0.70 17.58
CA GLU A 219 -5.62 -1.17 17.10
C GLU A 219 -6.23 -0.12 16.17
N ILE A 220 -6.64 -0.55 14.98
CA ILE A 220 -7.15 0.35 13.95
C ILE A 220 -8.67 0.21 13.88
N ALA A 221 -9.37 1.31 14.10
CA ALA A 221 -10.80 1.41 13.84
C ALA A 221 -11.03 1.52 12.32
N VAL A 222 -11.79 0.59 11.76
CA VAL A 222 -12.13 0.53 10.34
C VAL A 222 -13.63 0.77 10.18
N SER A 223 -13.98 1.77 9.38
CA SER A 223 -15.37 2.09 9.03
C SER A 223 -15.54 1.99 7.51
N VAL A 224 -16.50 1.20 7.05
CA VAL A 224 -16.66 0.86 5.62
C VAL A 224 -18.06 1.16 5.14
N SER A 225 -18.14 1.80 3.97
CA SER A 225 -19.34 1.95 3.17
C SER A 225 -19.07 1.63 1.71
N GLU A 226 -20.14 1.53 0.91
CA GLU A 226 -20.03 1.32 -0.55
C GLU A 226 -19.29 2.45 -1.29
N THR A 227 -19.12 3.61 -0.67
CA THR A 227 -18.49 4.78 -1.32
C THR A 227 -17.21 5.23 -0.63
N LYS A 228 -16.98 4.84 0.63
CA LYS A 228 -15.84 5.29 1.44
C LYS A 228 -15.35 4.22 2.38
N ILE A 229 -14.07 4.28 2.69
CA ILE A 229 -13.47 3.55 3.80
C ILE A 229 -12.62 4.50 4.64
N ARG A 230 -12.65 4.29 5.95
CA ARG A 230 -11.88 5.06 6.93
C ARG A 230 -11.09 4.11 7.82
N PHE A 231 -9.82 4.44 8.01
CA PHE A 231 -8.92 3.82 8.97
C PHE A 231 -8.51 4.87 10.00
N ALA A 232 -8.70 4.58 11.28
CA ALA A 232 -8.47 5.55 12.34
C ALA A 232 -7.74 4.93 13.54
N THR A 233 -6.85 5.75 14.09
CA THR A 233 -6.27 5.65 15.43
C THR A 233 -6.77 6.88 16.23
N PRO A 234 -6.49 7.00 17.53
CA PRO A 234 -6.83 8.22 18.29
C PRO A 234 -6.26 9.50 17.65
N ASP A 235 -5.05 9.43 17.11
CA ASP A 235 -4.31 10.60 16.62
C ASP A 235 -4.47 10.83 15.11
N ILE A 236 -4.61 9.76 14.32
CA ILE A 236 -4.63 9.83 12.85
C ILE A 236 -5.86 9.17 12.28
N THR A 237 -6.50 9.85 11.34
CA THR A 237 -7.61 9.33 10.52
C THR A 237 -7.27 9.46 9.03
N LEU A 238 -7.32 8.35 8.32
CA LEU A 238 -7.25 8.27 6.86
C LEU A 238 -8.63 7.92 6.32
N THR A 239 -9.24 8.80 5.54
CA THR A 239 -10.50 8.55 4.83
C THR A 239 -10.26 8.55 3.34
N THR A 240 -10.82 7.59 2.61
CA THR A 240 -10.70 7.52 1.15
C THR A 240 -12.02 7.12 0.50
N LYS A 241 -12.31 7.65 -0.68
CA LYS A 241 -13.30 7.08 -1.58
C LYS A 241 -12.85 5.69 -2.04
N VAL A 242 -13.78 4.79 -2.24
CA VAL A 242 -13.49 3.50 -2.86
C VAL A 242 -13.63 3.63 -4.38
N ILE A 243 -12.99 2.74 -5.14
CA ILE A 243 -13.17 2.71 -6.60
C ILE A 243 -14.58 2.21 -6.90
N ASP A 244 -15.37 3.03 -7.60
CA ASP A 244 -16.71 2.69 -8.07
C ASP A 244 -16.62 1.73 -9.26
N GLY A 245 -16.61 0.43 -8.98
CA GLY A 245 -16.53 -0.61 -9.99
C GLY A 245 -16.73 -2.00 -9.39
N THR A 246 -17.09 -2.96 -10.23
CA THR A 246 -17.19 -4.36 -9.82
C THR A 246 -15.85 -5.06 -9.99
N PHE A 247 -15.29 -5.56 -8.89
CA PHE A 247 -14.07 -6.37 -8.96
C PHE A 247 -14.37 -7.70 -9.67
N PRO A 248 -13.50 -8.20 -10.56
CA PRO A 248 -13.74 -9.45 -11.28
C PRO A 248 -13.93 -10.65 -10.35
N ASP A 249 -14.66 -11.67 -10.83
CA ASP A 249 -14.77 -12.96 -10.15
C ASP A 249 -13.41 -13.70 -10.18
N TYR A 250 -12.58 -13.39 -9.18
CA TYR A 250 -11.20 -13.86 -9.09
C TYR A 250 -11.10 -15.35 -8.75
N HIS A 251 -12.15 -15.99 -8.24
CA HIS A 251 -12.11 -17.42 -7.92
C HIS A 251 -11.85 -18.26 -9.19
N ARG A 252 -12.28 -17.78 -10.35
CA ARG A 252 -12.09 -18.46 -11.64
C ARG A 252 -10.64 -18.52 -12.10
N VAL A 253 -9.77 -17.66 -11.58
CA VAL A 253 -8.35 -17.61 -12.00
C VAL A 253 -7.42 -18.28 -11.00
N ILE A 254 -7.88 -18.58 -9.78
CA ILE A 254 -7.09 -19.32 -8.79
C ILE A 254 -7.24 -20.82 -9.10
N PRO A 255 -6.18 -21.50 -9.54
CA PRO A 255 -6.31 -22.90 -9.91
C PRO A 255 -6.42 -23.79 -8.67
N ALA A 256 -7.35 -24.75 -8.71
CA ALA A 256 -7.61 -25.67 -7.59
C ALA A 256 -6.97 -27.06 -7.76
N ASN A 257 -6.64 -27.45 -9.00
CA ASN A 257 -6.26 -28.82 -9.36
C ASN A 257 -4.85 -28.90 -9.97
N ASN A 258 -3.95 -28.01 -9.55
CA ASN A 258 -2.55 -28.09 -9.97
C ASN A 258 -1.89 -29.26 -9.24
N THR A 259 -1.49 -30.28 -9.98
CA THR A 259 -1.01 -31.56 -9.43
C THR A 259 0.50 -31.62 -9.26
N ARG A 260 1.25 -30.84 -10.04
CA ARG A 260 2.72 -30.87 -10.03
C ARG A 260 3.26 -29.91 -8.99
N LYS A 261 4.07 -30.40 -8.05
CA LYS A 261 4.54 -29.62 -6.90
C LYS A 261 6.05 -29.44 -6.93
N LEU A 262 6.49 -28.19 -6.98
CA LEU A 262 7.88 -27.78 -6.83
C LEU A 262 8.04 -27.03 -5.50
N GLU A 263 9.03 -27.42 -4.70
CA GLU A 263 9.45 -26.65 -3.53
C GLU A 263 10.88 -26.15 -3.72
N VAL A 264 11.11 -24.89 -3.42
CA VAL A 264 12.42 -24.25 -3.53
C VAL A 264 12.59 -23.22 -2.42
N ASP A 265 13.83 -23.04 -1.93
CA ASP A 265 14.14 -21.93 -1.05
C ASP A 265 13.83 -20.61 -1.75
N ALA A 266 12.99 -19.78 -1.13
CA ALA A 266 12.49 -18.57 -1.76
C ALA A 266 13.60 -17.54 -2.03
N SER A 267 14.61 -17.48 -1.16
CA SER A 267 15.74 -16.55 -1.31
C SER A 267 16.67 -17.00 -2.43
N ASP A 268 17.00 -18.30 -2.50
CA ASP A 268 17.85 -18.84 -3.55
C ASP A 268 17.19 -18.71 -4.92
N PHE A 269 15.89 -19.02 -5.01
CA PHE A 269 15.11 -18.83 -6.22
C PHE A 269 15.08 -17.35 -6.64
N ALA A 270 14.79 -16.43 -5.73
CA ALA A 270 14.76 -15.00 -6.04
C ALA A 270 16.12 -14.49 -6.54
N HIS A 271 17.21 -14.87 -5.86
CA HIS A 271 18.55 -14.47 -6.27
C HIS A 271 18.94 -15.03 -7.64
N ALA A 272 18.60 -16.28 -7.94
CA ALA A 272 18.88 -16.89 -9.23
C ALA A 272 18.06 -16.25 -10.35
N VAL A 273 16.76 -16.00 -10.13
CA VAL A 273 15.90 -15.27 -11.09
C VAL A 273 16.46 -13.88 -11.37
N ASP A 274 16.90 -13.14 -10.35
CA ASP A 274 17.48 -11.80 -10.50
C ASP A 274 18.78 -11.82 -11.33
N ARG A 275 19.67 -12.80 -11.04
CA ARG A 275 20.91 -13.00 -11.81
C ARG A 275 20.63 -13.31 -13.28
N VAL A 276 19.78 -14.30 -13.59
CA VAL A 276 19.51 -14.64 -14.99
C VAL A 276 18.72 -13.55 -15.71
N ALA A 277 17.87 -12.80 -15.02
CA ALA A 277 17.11 -11.69 -15.61
C ALA A 277 18.00 -10.49 -15.98
N THR A 278 19.23 -10.40 -15.44
CA THR A 278 20.17 -9.29 -15.71
C THR A 278 20.54 -9.17 -17.19
N VAL A 279 20.56 -10.28 -17.94
CA VAL A 279 20.83 -10.25 -19.39
C VAL A 279 19.61 -9.89 -20.24
N SER A 280 18.40 -9.85 -19.66
CA SER A 280 17.18 -9.48 -20.38
C SER A 280 17.07 -7.97 -20.54
N SER A 281 16.56 -7.53 -21.70
CA SER A 281 16.07 -6.15 -21.85
C SER A 281 14.78 -5.95 -21.05
N GLU A 282 14.46 -4.68 -20.73
CA GLU A 282 13.23 -4.33 -20.02
C GLU A 282 11.94 -4.74 -20.75
N ARG A 283 12.01 -5.00 -22.06
CA ARG A 283 10.85 -5.34 -22.90
C ARG A 283 10.42 -6.80 -22.83
N SER A 284 11.35 -7.74 -22.67
CA SER A 284 11.02 -9.18 -22.68
C SER A 284 10.79 -9.69 -21.26
N ARG A 285 11.75 -9.42 -20.34
CA ARG A 285 11.80 -9.91 -18.94
C ARG A 285 11.37 -11.37 -18.75
N ALA A 286 11.43 -12.19 -19.81
CA ALA A 286 10.91 -13.54 -19.80
C ALA A 286 12.00 -14.49 -19.31
N VAL A 287 11.69 -15.29 -18.29
CA VAL A 287 12.54 -16.35 -17.77
C VAL A 287 11.85 -17.69 -18.00
N LYS A 288 12.58 -18.61 -18.61
CA LYS A 288 12.16 -20.00 -18.81
C LYS A 288 12.61 -20.82 -17.62
N LEU A 289 11.67 -21.56 -17.04
CA LEU A 289 11.89 -22.57 -16.01
C LEU A 289 11.81 -23.93 -16.70
N GLN A 290 12.89 -24.70 -16.62
CA GLN A 290 12.92 -26.11 -17.02
C GLN A 290 13.05 -26.94 -15.75
N ILE A 291 11.98 -27.67 -15.42
CA ILE A 291 11.79 -28.37 -14.15
C ILE A 291 11.91 -29.87 -14.43
N GLU A 292 12.85 -30.51 -13.76
CA GLU A 292 13.16 -31.94 -13.83
C GLU A 292 13.28 -32.50 -12.40
N GLU A 293 13.43 -33.82 -12.26
CA GLU A 293 13.61 -34.46 -10.95
C GLU A 293 14.78 -33.82 -10.18
N ASP A 294 14.49 -33.31 -8.99
CA ASP A 294 15.39 -32.60 -8.07
C ASP A 294 16.14 -31.37 -8.65
N LYS A 295 15.76 -30.88 -9.84
CA LYS A 295 16.49 -29.82 -10.55
C LYS A 295 15.58 -28.81 -11.24
N LEU A 296 15.89 -27.54 -11.04
CA LEU A 296 15.31 -26.41 -11.76
C LEU A 296 16.41 -25.67 -12.53
N THR A 297 16.29 -25.61 -13.84
CA THR A 297 17.17 -24.77 -14.69
C THR A 297 16.41 -23.51 -15.11
N LEU A 298 16.91 -22.35 -14.70
CA LEU A 298 16.44 -21.04 -15.10
C LEU A 298 17.24 -20.58 -16.31
N SER A 299 16.57 -20.10 -17.36
CA SER A 299 17.26 -19.56 -18.53
C SER A 299 16.59 -18.31 -19.09
N VAL A 300 17.43 -17.39 -19.58
CA VAL A 300 17.01 -16.17 -20.27
C VAL A 300 17.80 -16.07 -21.56
N LYS A 301 17.10 -15.83 -22.67
CA LYS A 301 17.72 -15.61 -24.00
C LYS A 301 17.40 -14.20 -24.46
N ALA A 302 18.44 -13.39 -24.67
CA ALA A 302 18.33 -12.02 -25.17
C ALA A 302 19.16 -11.89 -26.46
N PRO A 303 18.53 -11.70 -27.64
CA PRO A 303 19.23 -11.66 -28.93
C PRO A 303 20.41 -10.68 -28.97
N ASP A 304 20.28 -9.54 -28.28
CA ASP A 304 21.25 -8.44 -28.33
C ASP A 304 22.27 -8.47 -27.17
N SER A 305 21.98 -9.19 -26.09
CA SER A 305 22.74 -9.10 -24.82
C SER A 305 23.32 -10.44 -24.36
N GLY A 306 22.96 -11.55 -25.01
CA GLY A 306 23.46 -12.88 -24.72
C GLY A 306 22.44 -13.76 -24.00
N ASN A 307 22.93 -14.86 -23.42
CA ASN A 307 22.13 -15.84 -22.70
C ASN A 307 22.65 -15.97 -21.28
N ALA A 308 21.75 -16.22 -20.34
CA ALA A 308 22.08 -16.60 -18.97
C ALA A 308 21.34 -17.89 -18.61
N GLU A 309 22.01 -18.73 -17.84
CA GLU A 309 21.48 -19.99 -17.35
C GLU A 309 22.01 -20.25 -15.95
N GLU A 310 21.13 -20.71 -15.07
CA GLU A 310 21.48 -21.06 -13.69
C GLU A 310 20.64 -22.25 -13.23
N GLU A 311 21.28 -23.16 -12.49
CA GLU A 311 20.63 -24.35 -11.95
C GLU A 311 20.44 -24.24 -10.43
N LEU A 312 19.30 -24.71 -9.95
CA LEU A 312 18.93 -24.81 -8.55
C LEU A 312 18.57 -26.26 -8.22
N VAL A 313 19.01 -26.71 -7.05
CA VAL A 313 18.51 -27.94 -6.43
C VAL A 313 17.14 -27.62 -5.82
N VAL A 314 16.14 -28.42 -6.14
CA VAL A 314 14.74 -28.20 -5.74
C VAL A 314 14.12 -29.51 -5.31
N ALA A 315 13.01 -29.48 -4.58
CA ALA A 315 12.21 -30.70 -4.36
C ALA A 315 11.15 -30.79 -5.46
N TYR A 316 11.34 -31.73 -6.40
CA TYR A 316 10.40 -32.00 -7.49
C TYR A 316 10.48 -33.47 -7.91
N GLY A 317 9.34 -34.15 -7.98
CA GLY A 317 9.26 -35.57 -8.34
C GLY A 317 8.17 -35.90 -9.38
N ASP A 318 7.60 -34.87 -10.02
CA ASP A 318 6.55 -35.04 -11.03
C ASP A 318 7.13 -35.07 -12.46
N GLU A 319 6.28 -35.20 -13.48
CA GLU A 319 6.71 -35.17 -14.88
C GLU A 319 7.44 -33.87 -15.24
N PRO A 320 8.52 -33.91 -16.04
CA PRO A 320 9.21 -32.71 -16.47
C PRO A 320 8.29 -31.63 -17.05
N LEU A 321 8.60 -30.38 -16.76
CA LEU A 321 7.80 -29.22 -17.17
C LEU A 321 8.70 -28.11 -17.68
N GLU A 322 8.31 -27.50 -18.80
CA GLU A 322 8.92 -26.27 -19.29
C GLU A 322 7.85 -25.18 -19.30
N ILE A 323 8.13 -24.06 -18.63
CA ILE A 323 7.17 -22.96 -18.48
C ILE A 323 7.90 -21.62 -18.37
N GLY A 324 7.31 -20.58 -18.95
CA GLY A 324 7.88 -19.24 -18.97
C GLY A 324 7.10 -18.25 -18.11
N PHE A 325 7.80 -17.33 -17.45
CA PHE A 325 7.18 -16.25 -16.69
C PHE A 325 7.91 -14.92 -16.88
N ASN A 326 7.23 -13.83 -16.50
CA ASN A 326 7.89 -12.55 -16.33
C ASN A 326 8.72 -12.59 -15.02
N ALA A 327 10.03 -12.40 -15.13
CA ALA A 327 10.96 -12.44 -14.01
C ALA A 327 10.59 -11.43 -12.90
N LYS A 328 10.10 -10.23 -13.26
CA LYS A 328 9.65 -9.24 -12.28
C LYS A 328 8.51 -9.80 -11.41
N TYR A 329 7.59 -10.56 -12.01
CA TYR A 329 6.45 -11.11 -11.28
C TYR A 329 6.89 -12.21 -10.33
N LEU A 330 7.81 -13.08 -10.77
CA LEU A 330 8.40 -14.11 -9.92
C LEU A 330 9.16 -13.50 -8.73
N LEU A 331 9.98 -12.46 -8.96
CA LEU A 331 10.72 -11.79 -7.89
C LEU A 331 9.79 -11.14 -6.85
N GLU A 332 8.74 -10.47 -7.31
CA GLU A 332 7.79 -9.82 -6.39
C GLU A 332 6.99 -10.84 -5.57
N ILE A 333 6.64 -12.00 -6.15
CA ILE A 333 5.99 -13.11 -5.44
C ILE A 333 6.96 -13.80 -4.46
N ALA A 334 8.18 -14.11 -4.90
CA ALA A 334 9.19 -14.73 -4.05
C ALA A 334 9.53 -13.84 -2.84
N GLY A 335 9.59 -12.53 -3.03
CA GLY A 335 9.77 -11.56 -1.94
C GLY A 335 8.59 -11.44 -0.97
N GLN A 336 7.45 -12.13 -1.20
CA GLN A 336 6.37 -12.23 -0.22
C GLN A 336 6.46 -13.46 0.68
N VAL A 337 7.39 -14.38 0.42
CA VAL A 337 7.61 -15.59 1.23
C VAL A 337 8.61 -15.24 2.33
N ASP A 338 8.22 -15.36 3.59
CA ASP A 338 8.97 -14.76 4.70
C ASP A 338 10.01 -15.72 5.33
N ARG A 339 9.65 -16.99 5.55
CA ARG A 339 10.42 -17.90 6.43
C ARG A 339 10.59 -19.32 5.91
N GLU A 340 9.84 -19.75 4.90
CA GLU A 340 9.86 -21.13 4.40
C GLU A 340 10.16 -21.21 2.89
N ASN A 341 10.07 -22.43 2.36
CA ASN A 341 10.14 -22.69 0.94
C ASN A 341 8.94 -22.08 0.21
N ALA A 342 9.20 -21.51 -0.97
CA ALA A 342 8.17 -21.21 -1.94
C ALA A 342 7.68 -22.52 -2.57
N VAL A 343 6.38 -22.77 -2.47
CA VAL A 343 5.72 -23.93 -3.08
C VAL A 343 4.99 -23.47 -4.32
N PHE A 344 5.44 -23.94 -5.49
CA PHE A 344 4.78 -23.73 -6.77
C PHE A 344 3.96 -24.97 -7.12
N LEU A 345 2.69 -24.75 -7.43
CA LEU A 345 1.80 -25.78 -7.95
C LEU A 345 1.53 -25.47 -9.42
N PHE A 346 1.83 -26.43 -10.29
CA PHE A 346 1.66 -26.34 -11.74
C PHE A 346 0.65 -27.37 -12.25
N ASN A 347 0.15 -27.13 -13.46
CA ASN A 347 -0.56 -28.11 -14.26
C ASN A 347 0.13 -28.25 -15.62
N SER A 348 -0.35 -27.56 -16.67
CA SER A 348 0.31 -27.50 -17.98
C SER A 348 1.07 -26.17 -18.19
N PRO A 349 1.98 -26.07 -19.19
CA PRO A 349 2.72 -24.84 -19.49
C PRO A 349 1.87 -23.59 -19.77
N GLY A 350 0.60 -23.77 -20.14
CA GLY A 350 -0.33 -22.68 -20.44
C GLY A 350 -1.25 -22.29 -19.28
N ASP A 351 -1.25 -23.06 -18.19
CA ASP A 351 -2.17 -22.87 -17.08
C ASP A 351 -1.61 -21.90 -16.04
N PRO A 352 -2.48 -21.17 -15.31
CA PRO A 352 -2.05 -20.37 -14.17
C PRO A 352 -1.28 -21.21 -13.14
N THR A 353 -0.21 -20.64 -12.62
CA THR A 353 0.60 -21.27 -11.56
C THR A 353 0.23 -20.67 -10.23
N LEU A 354 -0.03 -21.53 -9.24
CA LEU A 354 -0.28 -21.12 -7.86
C LEU A 354 1.02 -21.15 -7.08
N VAL A 355 1.26 -20.12 -6.27
CA VAL A 355 2.42 -20.03 -5.39
C VAL A 355 1.95 -19.72 -3.97
N ARG A 356 2.57 -20.37 -2.98
CA ARG A 356 2.34 -20.12 -1.55
C ARG A 356 3.60 -20.39 -0.73
N GLU A 357 3.60 -19.92 0.51
CA GLU A 357 4.64 -20.22 1.49
C GLU A 357 4.31 -21.55 2.19
N GLY A 358 5.14 -22.58 1.99
CA GLY A 358 4.93 -23.90 2.60
C GLY A 358 3.50 -24.44 2.46
N SER A 359 2.82 -24.61 3.60
CA SER A 359 1.42 -25.00 3.68
C SER A 359 0.45 -23.85 3.99
N ASP A 360 0.90 -22.59 4.03
CA ASP A 360 0.04 -21.44 4.31
C ASP A 360 -0.96 -21.22 3.15
N THR A 361 -2.22 -21.54 3.42
CA THR A 361 -3.35 -21.29 2.50
C THR A 361 -3.97 -19.92 2.72
N SER A 362 -3.54 -19.17 3.73
CA SER A 362 -4.01 -17.81 4.04
C SER A 362 -3.33 -16.73 3.19
N ALA A 363 -2.26 -17.06 2.47
CA ALA A 363 -1.67 -16.21 1.44
C ALA A 363 -1.41 -17.03 0.17
N VAL A 364 -2.11 -16.70 -0.91
CA VAL A 364 -2.02 -17.39 -2.20
C VAL A 364 -1.71 -16.39 -3.29
N TYR A 365 -0.76 -16.73 -4.14
CA TYR A 365 -0.37 -15.96 -5.31
C TYR A 365 -0.64 -16.76 -6.57
N VAL A 366 -1.02 -16.08 -7.64
CA VAL A 366 -1.16 -16.67 -8.97
C VAL A 366 -0.30 -15.87 -9.93
N VAL A 367 0.41 -16.56 -10.81
CA VAL A 367 1.15 -15.95 -11.91
C VAL A 367 0.77 -16.63 -13.23
N MET A 368 0.46 -15.82 -14.22
CA MET A 368 0.12 -16.29 -15.57
C MET A 368 1.41 -16.60 -16.34
N PRO A 369 1.50 -17.77 -17.00
CA PRO A 369 2.65 -18.08 -17.83
C PRO A 369 2.68 -17.23 -19.10
N MET A 370 3.87 -17.14 -19.68
CA MET A 370 4.12 -16.53 -20.98
C MET A 370 4.89 -17.50 -21.87
N ARG A 371 4.74 -17.32 -23.19
CA ARG A 371 5.52 -18.10 -24.17
C ARG A 371 6.98 -17.67 -24.12
N VAL A 372 7.88 -18.64 -24.06
CA VAL A 372 9.34 -18.48 -23.99
C VAL A 372 10.06 -19.29 -25.05
#